data_AF-V6JJR1-F1
#
_entry.id   AF-V6JJR1-F1
#
_cell.length_a   1.000
_cell.length_b   1.000
_cell.length_c   1.000
_cell.angle_alpha   90.00
_cell.angle_beta   90.00
_cell.angle_gamma   90.00
#
_symmetry.space_group_name_H-M   'P 1'
#
loop_
_entity.id
_entity.type
_entity.pdbx_description
1 polymer ?
#
loop_
_entity_poly.entity_id
_entity_poly.type
_entity_poly.pdbx_seq_one_letter_code
_entity_poly.pdbx_strand_id
1 'polypeptide(L)'
;MGSTDHEHRRMRITAAPNDGALIEIDGDDVASAVEAYRITQTVDEGPDVTLYVQQGWRGPEFDGLAEVVVEPADVRQVVIGFLDAVDWRRLNEAVLARDDLDGRPGELTRGMLEQLREWAASA
;
A
#
# COMPACT_ATOMS: atom_id res chain seq x y z
N MET A 1 -28.92 -8.57 25.91
CA MET A 1 -29.18 -7.12 25.73
C MET A 1 -27.82 -6.44 25.73
N GLY A 2 -27.48 -5.80 24.62
CA GLY A 2 -26.16 -5.22 24.34
C GLY A 2 -25.86 -5.32 22.85
N SER A 3 -26.58 -4.54 22.04
CA SER A 3 -26.19 -4.31 20.64
C SER A 3 -24.93 -3.46 20.70
N THR A 4 -23.79 -3.98 20.25
CA THR A 4 -22.61 -3.15 19.98
C THR A 4 -22.95 -2.32 18.76
N ASP A 5 -23.46 -1.11 18.99
CA ASP A 5 -23.65 -0.13 17.93
C ASP A 5 -22.24 0.32 17.53
N HIS A 6 -21.74 -0.25 16.43
CA HIS A 6 -20.42 0.09 15.90
C HIS A 6 -20.52 1.47 15.29
N GLU A 7 -20.07 2.50 16.00
CA GLU A 7 -20.12 3.87 15.51
C GLU A 7 -19.14 4.03 14.35
N HIS A 8 -19.68 4.06 13.13
CA HIS A 8 -18.92 4.21 11.91
C HIS A 8 -18.41 5.65 11.77
N ARG A 9 -17.09 5.83 11.69
CA ARG A 9 -16.47 7.13 11.37
C ARG A 9 -16.51 7.41 9.87
N ARG A 10 -16.67 8.69 9.52
CA ARG A 10 -16.71 9.11 8.13
C ARG A 10 -15.30 9.41 7.66
N MET A 11 -14.82 8.64 6.71
CA MET A 11 -13.55 8.93 6.04
C MET A 11 -13.79 9.59 4.68
N ARG A 12 -12.97 10.60 4.36
CA ARG A 12 -12.91 11.18 3.02
C ARG A 12 -11.47 11.22 2.53
N ILE A 13 -11.19 10.48 1.47
CA ILE A 13 -9.91 10.54 0.77
C ILE A 13 -10.15 11.22 -0.58
N THR A 14 -9.41 12.29 -0.86
CA THR A 14 -9.44 12.99 -2.15
C THR A 14 -8.03 13.06 -2.70
N ALA A 15 -7.78 12.36 -3.81
CA ALA A 15 -6.52 12.49 -4.55
C ALA A 15 -6.69 13.57 -5.63
N ALA A 16 -5.82 14.58 -5.62
CA ALA A 16 -5.70 15.55 -6.69
C ALA A 16 -4.38 15.32 -7.44
N PRO A 17 -4.36 15.37 -8.79
CA PRO A 17 -3.15 15.07 -9.58
C PRO A 17 -1.92 15.92 -9.23
N ASN A 18 -2.10 17.08 -8.57
CA ASN A 18 -1.04 18.05 -8.31
C ASN A 18 -0.98 18.60 -6.87
N ASP A 19 -1.92 18.24 -5.98
CA ASP A 19 -2.06 18.87 -4.64
C ASP A 19 -1.88 17.87 -3.47
N GLY A 20 -1.30 16.70 -3.75
CA GLY A 20 -1.22 15.61 -2.77
C GLY A 20 -2.60 15.01 -2.46
N ALA A 21 -2.63 14.02 -1.57
CA ALA A 21 -3.88 13.44 -1.10
C ALA A 21 -4.39 14.22 0.12
N LEU A 22 -5.66 14.63 0.09
CA LEU A 22 -6.40 15.05 1.28
C LEU A 22 -7.00 13.81 1.95
N ILE A 23 -6.70 13.62 3.23
CA ILE A 23 -7.20 12.49 4.00
C ILE A 23 -7.87 13.06 5.25
N GLU A 24 -9.19 12.91 5.32
CA GLU A 24 -9.98 13.38 6.46
C GLU A 24 -10.64 12.23 7.20
N ILE A 25 -10.66 12.35 8.53
CA ILE A 25 -11.42 11.48 9.43
C ILE A 25 -12.39 12.37 10.20
N ASP A 26 -13.68 12.13 10.06
CA ASP A 26 -14.76 12.94 10.65
C ASP A 26 -14.67 14.45 10.32
N GLY A 27 -13.94 14.78 9.25
CA GLY A 27 -13.70 16.15 8.78
C GLY A 27 -12.36 16.75 9.20
N ASP A 28 -11.56 16.07 10.03
CA ASP A 28 -10.22 16.50 10.40
C ASP A 28 -9.17 16.02 9.39
N ASP A 29 -8.40 16.94 8.82
CA ASP A 29 -7.31 16.63 7.89
C ASP A 29 -6.12 16.00 8.62
N VAL A 30 -5.79 14.76 8.26
CA VAL A 30 -4.71 13.96 8.82
C VAL A 30 -3.63 13.62 7.79
N ALA A 31 -3.70 14.18 6.57
CA ALA A 31 -2.82 13.81 5.46
C ALA A 31 -1.32 13.91 5.79
N SER A 32 -0.92 14.91 6.59
CA SER A 32 0.49 15.11 6.98
C SER A 32 1.08 14.00 7.86
N ALA A 33 0.23 13.24 8.55
CA ALA A 33 0.62 12.16 9.43
C ALA A 33 0.52 10.77 8.76
N VAL A 34 -0.10 10.67 7.58
CA VAL A 34 -0.36 9.42 6.88
C VAL A 34 0.70 9.23 5.78
N GLU A 35 1.44 8.12 5.86
CA GLU A 35 2.43 7.73 4.85
C GLU A 35 1.79 6.94 3.72
N ALA A 36 0.80 6.12 4.04
CA ALA A 36 0.04 5.33 3.07
C ALA A 36 -1.33 4.94 3.64
N TYR A 37 -2.25 4.54 2.77
CA TYR A 37 -3.52 3.92 3.18
C TYR A 37 -3.85 2.74 2.27
N ARG A 38 -4.62 1.79 2.78
CA ARG A 38 -5.15 0.65 2.03
C ARG A 38 -6.65 0.54 2.27
N ILE A 39 -7.42 0.39 1.19
CA ILE A 39 -8.86 0.10 1.25
C ILE A 39 -9.06 -1.33 0.73
N THR A 40 -9.71 -2.18 1.52
CA THR A 40 -10.10 -3.53 1.12
C THR A 40 -11.61 -3.65 1.24
N GLN A 41 -12.28 -4.20 0.23
CA GLN A 41 -13.72 -4.43 0.30
C GLN A 41 -14.04 -5.76 -0.37
N THR A 42 -14.84 -6.59 0.30
CA THR A 42 -15.41 -7.82 -0.26
C THR A 42 -16.89 -7.59 -0.59
N VAL A 43 -17.52 -8.50 -1.34
CA VAL A 43 -18.94 -8.35 -1.74
C VAL A 43 -19.88 -8.46 -0.54
N ASP A 44 -19.50 -9.25 0.47
CA ASP A 44 -20.33 -9.58 1.62
C ASP A 44 -19.99 -8.75 2.87
N GLU A 45 -18.92 -7.94 2.81
CA GLU A 45 -18.45 -7.12 3.93
C GLU A 45 -18.35 -5.64 3.53
N GLY A 46 -18.36 -4.77 4.55
CA GLY A 46 -18.08 -3.35 4.36
C GLY A 46 -16.62 -3.09 3.98
N PRO A 47 -16.30 -1.88 3.49
CA PRO A 47 -14.92 -1.49 3.24
C PRO A 47 -14.13 -1.38 4.55
N ASP A 48 -12.98 -2.03 4.60
CA ASP A 48 -11.94 -1.87 5.62
C ASP A 48 -10.90 -0.84 5.14
N VAL A 49 -10.50 0.08 6.03
CA VAL A 49 -9.45 1.05 5.73
C VAL A 49 -8.33 0.98 6.76
N THR A 50 -7.13 0.64 6.30
CA THR A 50 -5.90 0.66 7.10
C THR A 50 -5.11 1.94 6.80
N LEU A 51 -4.74 2.70 7.84
CA LEU A 51 -3.85 3.86 7.74
C LEU A 51 -2.45 3.53 8.26
N TYR A 52 -1.42 3.80 7.45
CA TYR A 52 -0.02 3.73 7.86
C TYR A 52 0.45 5.14 8.21
N VAL A 53 0.90 5.33 9.45
CA VAL A 53 1.10 6.66 10.04
C VAL A 53 2.51 6.83 10.57
N GLN A 54 2.97 8.08 10.62
CA GLN A 54 4.29 8.43 11.13
C GLN A 54 4.49 7.98 12.58
N GLN A 55 5.73 7.58 12.91
CA GLN A 55 6.09 7.15 14.25
C GLN A 55 5.85 8.26 15.27
N GLY A 56 5.06 7.95 16.32
CA GLY A 56 4.75 8.90 17.40
C GLY A 56 3.50 9.75 17.17
N TRP A 57 2.80 9.59 16.04
CA TRP A 57 1.47 10.15 15.88
C TRP A 57 0.50 9.49 16.87
N ARG A 58 -0.26 10.33 17.60
CA ARG A 58 -1.21 9.88 18.63
C ARG A 58 -2.67 9.92 18.15
N GLY A 59 -2.87 10.09 16.84
CA GLY A 59 -4.18 10.39 16.27
C GLY A 59 -4.63 11.83 16.55
N PRO A 60 -5.78 12.27 16.01
CA PRO A 60 -6.67 13.17 16.75
C PRO A 60 -6.97 12.55 18.12
N GLU A 61 -7.14 13.33 19.20
CA GLU A 61 -7.48 12.80 20.53
C GLU A 61 -8.64 11.79 20.40
N PHE A 62 -8.29 10.52 20.48
CA PHE A 62 -9.20 9.42 20.26
C PHE A 62 -9.94 9.16 21.57
N ASP A 63 -11.13 9.76 21.70
CA ASP A 63 -12.04 9.47 22.80
C ASP A 63 -13.24 8.67 22.25
N GLY A 64 -13.05 7.35 22.14
CA GLY A 64 -14.04 6.39 21.65
C GLY A 64 -13.39 5.03 21.38
N LEU A 65 -14.09 3.91 21.59
CA LEU A 65 -13.52 2.57 21.36
C LEU A 65 -13.72 2.16 19.89
N ALA A 66 -12.62 2.09 19.14
CA ALA A 66 -12.54 1.42 17.85
C ALA A 66 -11.58 0.25 17.97
N GLU A 67 -11.90 -0.86 17.31
CA GLU A 67 -10.97 -1.98 17.15
C GLU A 67 -9.92 -1.58 16.10
N VAL A 68 -8.92 -0.83 16.54
CA VAL A 68 -7.77 -0.49 15.70
C VAL A 68 -6.78 -1.65 15.81
N VAL A 69 -6.83 -2.54 14.83
CA VAL A 69 -5.84 -3.62 14.68
C VAL A 69 -4.59 -3.00 14.05
N VAL A 70 -3.61 -2.67 14.88
CA VAL A 70 -2.25 -2.31 14.43
C VAL A 70 -1.45 -3.60 14.27
N GLU A 71 -1.52 -4.18 13.10
CA GLU A 71 -0.63 -5.27 12.71
C GLU A 71 0.64 -4.71 12.08
N PRO A 72 1.81 -5.29 12.35
CA PRO A 72 2.99 -5.00 11.55
C PRO A 72 2.64 -5.26 10.09
N ALA A 73 2.90 -4.27 9.23
CA ALA A 73 2.55 -4.34 7.82
C ALA A 73 2.97 -5.70 7.23
N ASP A 74 2.00 -6.53 6.84
CA ASP A 74 2.31 -7.77 6.13
C ASP A 74 2.64 -7.43 4.67
N VAL A 75 3.83 -6.88 4.48
CA VAL A 75 4.38 -6.52 3.17
C VAL A 75 4.50 -7.74 2.26
N ARG A 76 4.40 -8.97 2.78
CA ARG A 76 4.43 -10.19 1.95
C ARG A 76 3.29 -10.19 0.94
N GLN A 77 2.08 -9.78 1.33
CA GLN A 77 0.94 -9.75 0.40
C GLN A 77 1.13 -8.70 -0.70
N VAL A 78 1.78 -7.58 -0.38
CA VAL A 78 2.13 -6.53 -1.37
C VAL A 78 3.17 -7.06 -2.35
N VAL A 79 4.22 -7.72 -1.86
CA VAL A 79 5.26 -8.33 -2.70
C VAL A 79 4.67 -9.44 -3.57
N ILE A 80 3.83 -10.31 -3.02
CA ILE A 80 3.15 -11.38 -3.77
C ILE A 80 2.27 -10.79 -4.86
N GLY A 81 1.42 -9.80 -4.53
CA GLY A 81 0.55 -9.15 -5.51
C GLY A 81 1.32 -8.47 -6.64
N PHE A 82 2.45 -7.82 -6.33
CA PHE A 82 3.35 -7.29 -7.35
C PHE A 82 3.90 -8.39 -8.27
N LEU A 83 4.43 -9.47 -7.69
CA LEU A 83 5.00 -10.58 -8.45
C LEU A 83 3.94 -11.30 -9.31
N ASP A 84 2.71 -11.45 -8.82
CA ASP A 84 1.59 -12.05 -9.55
C ASP A 84 1.14 -11.18 -10.74
N ALA A 85 1.29 -9.86 -10.64
CA ALA A 85 0.96 -8.92 -11.70
C ALA A 85 2.05 -8.81 -12.80
N VAL A 86 3.25 -9.34 -12.55
CA VAL A 86 4.35 -9.31 -13.52
C VAL A 86 4.07 -10.27 -14.69
N ASP A 87 4.01 -9.71 -15.90
CA ASP A 87 4.06 -10.52 -17.12
C ASP A 87 5.47 -11.08 -17.34
N TRP A 88 5.64 -12.38 -17.10
CA TRP A 88 6.93 -13.07 -17.22
C TRP A 88 7.54 -12.94 -18.63
N ARG A 89 6.74 -12.80 -19.69
CA ARG A 89 7.24 -12.68 -21.06
C ARG A 89 7.88 -11.32 -21.24
N ARG A 90 7.22 -10.26 -20.78
CA ARG A 90 7.76 -8.90 -20.77
C ARG A 90 9.00 -8.78 -19.91
N LEU A 91 9.03 -9.47 -18.76
CA LEU A 91 10.22 -9.50 -17.90
C LEU A 91 11.39 -10.13 -18.64
N ASN A 92 11.17 -11.28 -19.27
CA ASN A 92 12.21 -11.98 -20.01
C ASN A 92 12.73 -11.15 -21.21
N GLU A 93 11.83 -10.52 -21.97
CA GLU A 93 12.20 -9.63 -23.07
C GLU A 93 12.98 -8.41 -22.58
N ALA A 94 12.52 -7.75 -21.51
CA ALA A 94 13.20 -6.59 -20.93
C ALA A 94 14.61 -6.94 -20.44
N VAL A 95 14.76 -8.08 -19.75
CA VAL A 95 16.06 -8.54 -19.25
C VAL A 95 17.01 -8.88 -20.39
N LEU A 96 16.55 -9.55 -21.44
CA LEU A 96 17.38 -9.87 -22.61
C LEU A 96 17.79 -8.64 -23.42
N ALA A 97 17.04 -7.54 -23.31
CA ALA A 97 17.35 -6.26 -23.96
C ALA A 97 18.27 -5.36 -23.13
N ARG A 98 18.72 -5.79 -21.95
CA ARG A 98 19.61 -5.00 -21.11
C ARG A 98 21.02 -4.96 -21.68
N ASP A 99 21.58 -3.76 -21.76
CA ASP A 99 22.95 -3.52 -22.24
C ASP A 99 24.01 -3.69 -21.14
N ASP A 100 23.60 -3.85 -19.88
CA ASP A 100 24.49 -3.95 -18.72
C ASP A 100 24.86 -5.39 -18.33
N LEU A 101 24.55 -6.37 -19.19
CA LEU A 101 24.90 -7.78 -18.98
C LEU A 101 26.30 -8.11 -19.53
N ASP A 102 27.20 -8.59 -18.67
CA ASP A 102 28.60 -8.98 -18.82
C ASP A 102 28.87 -10.46 -19.22
N GLY A 103 27.84 -11.28 -19.36
CA GLY A 103 27.84 -12.70 -19.73
C GLY A 103 28.27 -13.68 -18.62
N ARG A 104 28.45 -13.24 -17.36
CA ARG A 104 28.95 -14.13 -16.30
C ARG A 104 27.87 -15.04 -15.70
N PRO A 105 28.28 -16.15 -15.06
CA PRO A 105 27.34 -17.01 -14.34
C PRO A 105 26.47 -16.24 -13.35
N GLY A 106 25.16 -16.51 -13.38
CA GLY A 106 24.17 -15.89 -12.50
C GLY A 106 23.71 -14.48 -12.90
N GLU A 107 24.20 -13.96 -14.03
CA GLU A 107 23.87 -12.60 -14.42
C GLU A 107 22.43 -12.43 -14.91
N LEU A 108 21.87 -13.37 -15.68
CA LEU A 108 20.47 -13.30 -16.08
C LEU A 108 19.54 -13.18 -14.87
N THR A 109 19.82 -13.94 -13.81
CA THR A 109 19.07 -13.87 -12.55
C THR A 109 19.24 -12.50 -11.89
N ARG A 110 20.45 -11.92 -11.89
CA ARG A 110 20.70 -10.58 -11.37
C ARG A 110 19.94 -9.52 -12.18
N GLY A 111 19.97 -9.62 -13.51
CA GLY A 111 19.23 -8.75 -14.42
C GLY A 111 17.71 -8.84 -14.21
N MET A 112 17.16 -10.03 -13.97
CA MET A 112 15.75 -10.20 -13.59
C MET A 112 15.41 -9.46 -12.29
N LEU A 113 16.25 -9.59 -11.25
CA LEU A 113 16.01 -8.92 -9.97
C LEU A 113 16.14 -7.38 -10.08
N GLU A 114 17.11 -6.91 -10.86
CA GLU A 114 17.29 -5.47 -11.13
C GLU A 114 16.08 -4.91 -11.91
N GLN A 115 15.62 -5.62 -12.93
CA GLN A 115 14.47 -5.21 -13.72
C GLN A 115 13.18 -5.14 -12.88
N LEU A 116 12.96 -6.12 -12.01
CA LEU A 116 11.84 -6.11 -11.07
C LEU A 116 11.92 -4.94 -10.09
N ARG A 117 13.12 -4.60 -9.62
CA ARG A 117 13.36 -3.44 -8.74
C ARG A 117 13.06 -2.12 -9.45
N GLU A 118 13.51 -1.97 -10.69
CA GLU A 118 13.23 -0.78 -11.51
C GLU A 118 11.72 -0.61 -11.74
N TRP A 119 11.00 -1.69 -12.06
CA TRP A 119 9.55 -1.64 -12.24
C TRP A 119 8.83 -1.27 -10.95
N ALA A 120 9.22 -1.88 -9.82
CA ALA A 120 8.65 -1.55 -8.51
C ALA A 120 8.90 -0.09 -8.09
N ALA A 121 10.04 0.50 -8.50
CA ALA A 121 10.35 1.90 -8.22
C ALA A 121 9.61 2.90 -9.14
N SER A 122 9.05 2.42 -10.26
CA SER A 122 8.33 3.22 -11.26
C SER A 122 6.81 3.08 -11.18
N ALA A 123 6.31 2.18 -10.32
CA ALA A 123 4.90 1.94 -10.07
C ALA A 123 4.32 3.01 -9.12
#